data_AF-A0A9D2CP39-F1
#
_entry.id   AF-A0A9D2CP39-F1
#
_cell.length_a   1.000
_cell.length_b   1.000
_cell.length_c   1.000
_cell.angle_alpha   90.00
_cell.angle_beta   90.00
_cell.angle_gamma   90.00
#
_symmetry.space_group_name_H-M   'P 1'
#
loop_
_entity.id
_entity.type
_entity.pdbx_description
1 polymer ?
#
loop_
_entity_poly.entity_id
_entity_poly.type
_entity_poly.pdbx_seq_one_letter_code
_entity_poly.pdbx_strand_id
1 'polypeptide(L)' 'MLGILLGSLFITLSAYQFYQTVHAFKGLKEGNDKDPSPFALATLWSSTVIAVALSFAGMGVLLFLR' A
#
# COMPACT_ATOMS: atom_id res chain seq x y z
N MET A 1 -22.35 -0.89 11.59
CA MET A 1 -22.39 -0.81 10.10
C MET A 1 -21.28 0.09 9.53
N LEU A 2 -21.13 1.33 10.00
CA LEU A 2 -20.08 2.26 9.52
C LEU A 2 -18.65 1.72 9.71
N GLY A 3 -18.35 1.11 10.86
CA GLY A 3 -17.02 0.54 11.13
C GLY A 3 -16.63 -0.58 10.16
N ILE A 4 -17.57 -1.45 9.79
CA ILE A 4 -17.34 -2.51 8.81
C ILE A 4 -17.01 -1.92 7.43
N LEU A 5 -17.73 -0.88 7.01
CA LEU A 5 -17.46 -0.17 5.74
C LEU A 5 -16.10 0.53 5.73
N LEU A 6 -15.75 1.24 6.80
CA LEU A 6 -14.45 1.92 6.90
C LEU A 6 -13.29 0.93 6.96
N GLY A 7 -13.45 -0.16 7.72
CA GLY A 7 -12.46 -1.21 7.83
C GLY A 7 -12.20 -1.93 6.51
N SER A 8 -13.25 -2.29 5.77
CA SER A 8 -13.11 -2.91 4.44
C SER A 8 -12.50 -1.96 3.41
N LEU A 9 -12.83 -0.67 3.48
CA LEU A 9 -12.21 0.36 2.63
C LEU A 9 -10.70 0.46 2.87
N PHE A 10 -10.24 0.53 4.12
CA PHE A 10 -8.82 0.60 4.43
C PHE A 10 -8.04 -0.65 4.00
N ILE A 11 -8.63 -1.85 4.17
CA ILE A 11 -8.04 -3.10 3.68
C ILE A 11 -7.90 -3.06 2.14
N THR A 12 -8.93 -2.59 1.44
CA THR A 12 -8.92 -2.50 -0.04
C THR A 12 -7.87 -1.50 -0.52
N LEU A 13 -7.77 -0.33 0.13
CA LEU A 13 -6.75 0.67 -0.18
C LEU A 13 -5.34 0.16 0.09
N SER A 14 -5.14 -0.58 1.19
CA SER A 14 -3.86 -1.24 1.46
C SER A 14 -3.47 -2.22 0.35
N ALA A 15 -4.38 -3.10 -0.05
CA ALA A 15 -4.14 -4.07 -1.12
C ALA A 15 -3.77 -3.38 -2.45
N TYR A 16 -4.49 -2.31 -2.79
CA TYR A 16 -4.21 -1.50 -3.98
C TYR A 16 -2.82 -0.83 -3.90
N GLN A 17 -2.48 -0.23 -2.76
CA GLN A 17 -1.18 0.40 -2.55
C GLN A 17 -0.05 -0.64 -2.68
N PHE A 18 -0.23 -1.83 -2.11
CA PHE A 18 0.73 -2.92 -2.20
C PHE A 18 0.91 -3.38 -3.65
N TYR A 19 -0.19 -3.53 -4.40
CA TYR A 19 -0.17 -3.88 -5.81
C TYR A 19 0.62 -2.86 -6.65
N GLN A 20 0.35 -1.57 -6.48
CA GLN A 20 1.07 -0.50 -7.19
C GLN A 20 2.56 -0.50 -6.85
N THR A 21 2.90 -0.70 -5.58
CA THR A 21 4.30 -0.77 -5.13
C THR A 21 5.04 -1.94 -5.78
N VAL A 22 4.42 -3.13 -5.82
CA VAL A 22 5.02 -4.30 -6.47
C VAL A 22 5.15 -4.10 -7.97
N HIS A 23 4.15 -3.49 -8.62
CA HIS A 23 4.20 -3.21 -10.06
C HIS A 23 5.35 -2.25 -10.40
N ALA A 24 5.46 -1.15 -9.66
CA ALA A 24 6.56 -0.19 -9.82
C ALA A 24 7.93 -0.82 -9.53
N PHE A 25 8.06 -1.64 -8.48
CA PHE A 25 9.29 -2.37 -8.19
C PHE A 25 9.68 -3.34 -9.31
N LYS A 26 8.72 -4.05 -9.90
CA LYS A 26 8.97 -4.92 -11.06
C LYS A 26 9.44 -4.12 -12.27
N GLY A 27 8.80 -2.99 -12.57
CA GLY A 27 9.22 -2.10 -13.66
C GLY A 27 10.67 -1.62 -13.53
N LEU A 28 11.07 -1.23 -12.31
CA LEU A 28 12.45 -0.86 -12.00
C LEU A 28 13.42 -2.04 -12.14
N LYS A 29 13.03 -3.23 -11.66
CA LYS A 29 13.86 -4.44 -11.70
C LYS A 29 14.08 -4.96 -13.12
N GLU A 30 13.06 -4.86 -13.97
CA GLU A 30 13.11 -5.32 -15.36
C GLU A 30 13.82 -4.32 -16.29
N GLY A 31 14.27 -3.17 -15.77
CA GLY A 31 14.95 -2.14 -16.56
C GLY A 31 14.02 -1.42 -17.54
N ASN A 32 12.70 -1.48 -17.31
CA ASN A 32 11.73 -0.72 -18.10
C ASN A 32 11.90 0.80 -17.89
N ASP A 33 12.38 1.20 -16.71
CA ASP A 33 12.80 2.57 -16.45
C ASP A 33 14.28 2.74 -16.82
N LYS A 34 14.54 3.47 -17.91
CA LYS A 34 15.89 3.71 -18.44
C LYS A 34 16.72 4.69 -17.61
N ASP A 35 16.07 5.53 -16.81
CA ASP A 35 16.69 6.49 -15.87
C ASP A 35 15.82 6.61 -14.59
N PRO A 36 15.84 5.61 -13.71
CA PRO A 36 15.05 5.67 -12.49
C PRO A 36 15.59 6.76 -11.55
N SER A 37 14.70 7.57 -11.00
CA SER A 37 15.06 8.59 -10.02
C SER A 37 15.84 7.97 -8.85
N PRO A 38 16.86 8.66 -8.30
CA PRO A 38 17.58 8.18 -7.11
C PRO A 38 16.67 8.00 -5.89
N PHE A 39 15.49 8.62 -5.90
CA PHE A 39 14.48 8.48 -4.85
C PHE A 39 13.49 7.34 -5.08
N ALA A 40 13.56 6.61 -6.20
CA ALA A 40 12.59 5.57 -6.55
C ALA A 40 12.49 4.49 -5.46
N LEU A 41 13.62 4.01 -4.95
CA LEU A 41 13.65 3.01 -3.86
C LEU A 41 13.08 3.57 -2.54
N ALA A 42 13.37 4.82 -2.20
CA ALA A 42 12.84 5.48 -1.01
C ALA A 42 11.31 5.65 -1.10
N THR A 43 10.81 5.99 -2.29
CA THR A 43 9.37 6.08 -2.57
C THR A 43 8.68 4.72 -2.43
N LEU A 44 9.28 3.65 -2.98
CA LEU A 44 8.76 2.29 -2.84
C LEU A 44 8.73 1.81 -1.38
N TRP A 45 9.76 2.11 -0.61
CA TRP A 45 9.79 1.81 0.82
C TRP A 45 8.67 2.55 1.56
N SER A 46 8.55 3.85 1.32
CA SER A 46 7.51 4.68 1.94
C SER A 46 6.10 4.20 1.57
N SER A 47 5.91 3.83 0.30
CA SER A 47 4.67 3.25 -0.21
C SER A 47 4.30 1.94 0.49
N THR A 48 5.30 1.08 0.75
CA THR A 48 5.12 -0.16 1.51
C THR A 48 4.70 0.12 2.95
N VAL A 49 5.34 1.08 3.61
CA VAL A 49 4.99 1.49 4.98
C VAL A 49 3.55 2.00 5.06
N ILE A 50 3.11 2.80 4.09
CA ILE A 50 1.73 3.28 4.00
C ILE A 50 0.75 2.11 3.85
N ALA A 51 1.03 1.16 2.97
CA ALA A 51 0.17 -0.02 2.79
C ALA A 51 0.04 -0.82 4.09
N VAL A 52 1.15 -1.08 4.78
CA VAL A 52 1.16 -1.78 6.06
C VAL A 52 0.35 -1.02 7.12
N ALA A 53 0.54 0.30 7.22
CA ALA A 53 -0.22 1.14 8.15
C ALA A 53 -1.74 1.09 7.86
N LEU A 54 -2.13 1.16 6.58
CA LEU A 54 -3.54 1.02 6.17
C LEU A 54 -4.12 -0.35 6.52
N SER A 55 -3.34 -1.42 6.37
CA SER A 55 -3.76 -2.76 6.80
C SER A 55 -4.02 -2.82 8.31
N PHE A 56 -3.11 -2.29 9.13
CA PHE A 56 -3.30 -2.27 10.59
C PHE A 56 -4.47 -1.38 11.00
N ALA A 57 -4.64 -0.22 10.36
CA ALA A 57 -5.78 0.66 10.59
C ALA A 57 -7.10 -0.04 10.23
N GLY A 58 -7.17 -0.68 9.05
CA GLY A 58 -8.35 -1.43 8.61
C GLY A 58 -8.70 -2.58 9.55
N MET A 59 -7.71 -3.40 9.95
CA MET A 59 -7.91 -4.46 10.93
C MET A 59 -8.35 -3.91 12.29
N GLY A 60 -7.74 -2.81 12.76
CA GLY A 60 -8.13 -2.15 14.00
C GLY A 60 -9.59 -1.70 13.98
N VAL A 61 -10.01 -1.05 12.89
CA VAL A 61 -11.41 -0.61 12.75
C VAL A 61 -12.37 -1.82 12.72
N LEU A 62 -12.01 -2.92 12.04
CA LEU A 62 -12.85 -4.12 12.01
C LEU A 62 -12.94 -4.85 13.35
N LEU A 63 -11.91 -4.78 14.19
CA LEU A 63 -11.87 -5.47 15.47
C LEU A 63 -12.45 -4.64 16.62
N PHE A 64 -12.24 -3.32 16.63
CA PHE A 64 -12.60 -2.45 17.75
C PHE A 64 -13.85 -1.58 17.51
N LEU A 65 -14.25 -1.36 16.26
CA LEU A 65 -15.35 -0.46 15.87
C LEU A 65 -16.55 -1.20 15.26
N ARG A 66 -16.66 -2.50 15.53
CA ARG A 66 -17.67 -3.41 14.97
C ARG A 66 -19.09 -3.10 15.44
#